data_AF-A0A9Q9ARR1-F1
#
_entry.id   AF-A0A9Q9ARR1-F1
#
_cell.length_a   1.000
_cell.length_b   1.000
_cell.length_c   1.000
_cell.angle_alpha   90.00
_cell.angle_beta   90.00
_cell.angle_gamma   90.00
#
_symmetry.space_group_name_H-M   'P 1'
#
loop_
_entity.id
_entity.type
_entity.pdbx_description
1 polymer ?
#
loop_
_entity_poly.entity_id
_entity_poly.type
_entity_poly.pdbx_seq_one_letter_code
_entity_poly.pdbx_strand_id
1 'polypeptide(L)'
;MAGTSEEESGSLMLNPPMAEDVKILKHYLSSQSAIGAPVAKPYSVVSNTPGAPIVYLRLTRKRPGLQVGQTPGLKQREIMEQVLGRVRDDVVDLFFAKLHPCFPIIDEKTFRDLWQKDRARISSTLICNIYAAALHFWQTSERLTHQAQPDLTFMWNQAVSALHEDFLGATMSTTHASLLDLIGRPVLSIAGNVVTLERTVSLAHSLGLHRDPMGWHTTKHEKEIRVRL
;
A
#
# COMPACT_ATOMS: atom_id res chain seq x y z
N MET A 1 -0.34 -26.61 -6.65
CA MET A 1 0.91 -26.71 -5.86
C MET A 1 1.58 -25.34 -5.87
N ALA A 2 1.66 -24.72 -4.68
CA ALA A 2 2.45 -23.54 -4.28
C ALA A 2 2.51 -22.33 -5.24
N GLY A 3 1.53 -21.42 -5.13
CA GLY A 3 1.52 -20.12 -5.82
C GLY A 3 0.90 -19.02 -4.96
N THR A 4 1.35 -18.86 -3.72
CA THR A 4 0.80 -17.86 -2.76
C THR A 4 1.87 -17.09 -1.96
N SER A 5 3.15 -17.22 -2.28
CA SER A 5 4.24 -16.84 -1.37
C SER A 5 4.69 -15.37 -1.38
N GLU A 6 4.29 -14.54 -2.36
CA GLU A 6 4.75 -13.13 -2.42
C GLU A 6 3.81 -12.14 -1.72
N GLU A 7 2.49 -12.36 -1.77
CA GLU A 7 1.52 -11.44 -1.15
C GLU A 7 1.56 -11.47 0.39
N GLU A 8 1.95 -12.60 0.98
CA GLU A 8 2.03 -12.77 2.44
C GLU A 8 3.41 -12.39 3.04
N SER A 9 4.40 -12.13 2.17
CA SER A 9 5.77 -11.80 2.56
C SER A 9 5.94 -10.30 2.80
N GLY A 10 5.95 -9.91 4.07
CA GLY A 10 6.33 -8.59 4.55
C GLY A 10 7.84 -8.39 4.52
N SER A 11 8.27 -7.15 4.33
CA SER A 11 9.68 -6.78 4.38
C SER A 11 9.88 -5.70 5.43
N LEU A 12 10.66 -6.00 6.47
CA LEU A 12 11.06 -5.02 7.48
C LEU A 12 12.48 -4.53 7.18
N MET A 13 12.64 -3.22 7.02
CA MET A 13 13.96 -2.63 6.77
C MET A 13 14.75 -2.49 8.08
N LEU A 14 15.95 -3.04 8.10
CA LEU A 14 16.85 -2.95 9.26
C LEU A 14 17.77 -1.73 9.16
N ASN A 15 18.13 -1.19 10.32
CA ASN A 15 19.18 -0.18 10.44
C ASN A 15 20.57 -0.81 10.26
N PRO A 16 21.59 -0.03 9.82
CA PRO A 16 22.93 -0.56 9.58
C PRO A 16 23.54 -1.37 10.74
N PRO A 17 23.45 -0.95 12.02
CA PRO A 17 23.99 -1.74 13.13
C PRO A 17 23.30 -3.12 13.26
N MET A 18 21.96 -3.14 13.13
CA MET A 18 21.18 -4.39 13.16
C MET A 18 21.46 -5.27 11.94
N ALA A 19 21.78 -4.67 10.80
CA ALA A 19 22.15 -5.40 9.59
C ALA A 19 23.51 -6.11 9.73
N GLU A 20 24.46 -5.53 10.47
CA GLU A 20 25.72 -6.20 10.85
C GLU A 20 25.46 -7.37 11.79
N ASP A 21 24.64 -7.17 12.83
CA ASP A 21 24.25 -8.24 13.76
C ASP A 21 23.59 -9.43 13.06
N VAL A 22 22.69 -9.19 12.10
CA VAL A 22 22.06 -10.26 11.30
C VAL A 22 23.07 -11.00 10.43
N LYS A 23 24.09 -10.32 9.89
CA LYS A 23 25.19 -10.97 9.17
C LYS A 23 26.00 -11.86 10.11
N ILE A 24 26.35 -11.38 11.31
CA ILE A 24 27.09 -12.13 12.33
C ILE A 24 26.29 -13.35 12.79
N LEU A 25 25.01 -13.16 13.14
CA LEU A 25 24.10 -14.23 13.55
C LEU A 25 23.95 -15.30 12.47
N LYS A 26 23.90 -14.91 11.18
CA LYS A 26 23.92 -15.88 10.08
C LYS A 26 25.22 -16.67 10.07
N HIS A 27 26.38 -16.02 10.13
CA HIS A 27 27.66 -16.73 10.12
C HIS A 27 27.72 -17.76 11.25
N TYR A 28 27.21 -17.40 12.43
CA TYR A 28 27.11 -18.31 13.56
C TYR A 28 26.13 -19.46 13.31
N LEU A 29 24.88 -19.19 12.92
CA LEU A 29 23.86 -20.22 12.70
C LEU A 29 24.19 -21.15 11.52
N SER A 30 24.76 -20.61 10.44
CA SER A 30 25.20 -21.40 9.29
C SER A 30 26.44 -22.26 9.59
N SER A 31 27.30 -21.83 10.52
CA SER A 31 28.40 -22.66 11.01
C SER A 31 27.93 -23.83 11.90
N GLN A 32 26.73 -23.72 12.50
CA GLN A 32 26.15 -24.76 13.36
C GLN A 32 25.19 -25.71 12.63
N SER A 33 24.54 -25.28 11.55
CA SER A 33 23.68 -26.15 10.73
C SER A 33 24.50 -27.05 9.80
N ALA A 34 25.03 -28.13 10.35
CA ALA A 34 25.35 -29.32 9.57
C ALA A 34 24.03 -30.05 9.20
N ILE A 35 23.91 -30.44 7.93
CA ILE A 35 22.94 -31.39 7.36
C ILE A 35 21.55 -30.81 6.98
N GLY A 36 21.39 -30.48 5.70
CA GLY A 36 20.32 -31.10 4.90
C GLY A 36 19.00 -30.38 4.62
N ALA A 37 18.79 -29.10 4.96
CA ALA A 37 17.57 -28.38 4.56
C ALA A 37 17.88 -27.02 3.88
N PRO A 38 17.29 -26.70 2.71
CA PRO A 38 17.42 -25.38 2.12
C PRO A 38 16.60 -24.39 2.95
N VAL A 39 17.26 -23.70 3.87
CA VAL A 39 16.64 -22.60 4.63
C VAL A 39 16.32 -21.48 3.64
N ALA A 40 15.03 -21.22 3.39
CA ALA A 40 14.57 -20.10 2.58
C ALA A 40 15.25 -18.81 3.06
N LYS A 41 15.82 -18.01 2.15
CA LYS A 41 16.60 -16.81 2.50
C LYS A 41 15.73 -15.88 3.36
N PRO A 42 16.00 -15.73 4.67
CA PRO A 42 15.11 -14.99 5.58
C PRO A 42 15.26 -13.48 5.41
N TYR A 43 16.19 -13.02 4.56
CA TYR A 43 16.41 -11.61 4.26
C TYR A 43 16.91 -11.40 2.82
N SER A 44 16.76 -10.17 2.33
CA SER A 44 17.35 -9.68 1.08
C SER A 44 18.20 -8.44 1.36
N VAL A 45 19.47 -8.47 0.94
CA VAL A 45 20.35 -7.29 0.96
C VAL A 45 19.98 -6.43 -0.23
N VAL A 46 19.57 -5.19 0.02
CA VAL A 46 19.09 -4.27 -1.04
C VAL A 46 20.10 -3.19 -1.37
N SER A 47 20.95 -2.78 -0.41
CA SER A 47 22.08 -1.90 -0.67
C SER A 47 23.37 -2.51 -0.11
N ASN A 48 24.44 -2.43 -0.91
CA ASN A 48 25.80 -2.80 -0.51
C ASN A 48 26.73 -1.58 -0.39
N THR A 49 26.17 -0.40 -0.13
CA THR A 49 26.95 0.82 0.15
C THR A 49 27.88 0.59 1.36
N PRO A 50 29.20 0.78 1.21
CA PRO A 50 30.15 0.64 2.32
C PRO A 50 29.74 1.53 3.50
N GLY A 51 29.62 0.96 4.69
CA GLY A 51 29.25 1.69 5.93
C GLY A 51 27.75 1.85 6.20
N ALA A 52 26.87 1.47 5.27
CA ALA A 52 25.41 1.53 5.50
C ALA A 52 24.66 0.40 4.76
N PRO A 53 24.89 -0.88 5.09
CA PRO A 53 24.17 -1.98 4.45
C PRO A 53 22.68 -1.94 4.82
N ILE A 54 21.81 -2.03 3.81
CA ILE A 54 20.36 -2.08 3.99
C ILE A 54 19.90 -3.52 3.76
N VAL A 55 19.29 -4.10 4.79
CA VAL A 55 18.78 -5.47 4.78
C VAL A 55 17.28 -5.45 5.04
N TYR A 56 16.51 -6.08 4.17
CA TYR A 56 15.10 -6.36 4.41
C TYR A 56 14.94 -7.76 4.96
N LEU A 57 14.34 -7.89 6.14
CA LEU A 57 13.94 -9.16 6.72
C LEU A 57 12.59 -9.58 6.12
N ARG A 58 12.48 -10.80 5.60
CA ARG A 58 11.22 -11.37 5.14
C ARG A 58 10.46 -11.89 6.36
N LEU A 59 9.34 -11.26 6.68
CA LEU A 59 8.45 -11.62 7.78
C LEU A 59 7.07 -11.98 7.24
N THR A 60 6.35 -12.87 7.92
CA THR A 60 4.93 -13.07 7.64
C THR A 60 4.17 -11.85 8.12
N ARG A 61 3.41 -11.19 7.24
CA ARG A 61 2.60 -10.01 7.63
C ARG A 61 1.47 -10.36 8.60
N LYS A 62 1.02 -11.62 8.59
CA LYS A 62 -0.08 -12.11 9.43
C LYS A 62 0.46 -12.64 10.75
N ARG A 63 -0.17 -12.23 11.85
CA ARG A 63 0.11 -12.79 13.17
C ARG A 63 -0.47 -14.22 13.24
N PRO A 64 0.32 -15.24 13.59
CA PRO A 64 -0.20 -16.61 13.73
C PRO A 64 -1.37 -16.67 14.71
N GLY A 65 -2.44 -17.37 14.34
CA GLY A 65 -3.65 -17.53 15.16
C GLY A 65 -4.64 -16.37 15.10
N LEU A 66 -4.28 -15.22 14.51
CA LEU A 66 -5.22 -14.14 14.25
C LEU A 66 -5.87 -14.36 12.88
N GLN A 67 -7.18 -14.59 12.87
CA GLN A 67 -7.97 -14.65 11.64
C GLN A 67 -8.08 -13.23 11.07
N VAL A 68 -7.15 -12.86 10.20
CA VAL A 68 -7.36 -11.73 9.30
C VAL A 68 -8.39 -12.21 8.28
N GLY A 69 -9.50 -11.48 8.12
CA GLY A 69 -10.55 -11.82 7.16
C GLY A 69 -10.05 -11.87 5.71
N GLN A 70 -10.99 -11.96 4.77
CA GLN A 70 -10.72 -11.80 3.33
C GLN A 70 -9.84 -10.58 3.03
N THR A 71 -9.27 -10.50 1.82
CA THR A 71 -8.43 -9.37 1.35
C THR A 71 -8.94 -8.03 1.89
N PRO A 72 -8.09 -7.24 2.59
CA PRO A 72 -8.54 -6.05 3.30
C PRO A 72 -9.25 -5.07 2.36
N GLY A 73 -10.38 -4.51 2.81
CA GLY A 73 -11.15 -3.56 2.02
C GLY A 73 -11.99 -4.17 0.89
N LEU A 74 -11.93 -5.49 0.64
CA LEU A 74 -12.67 -6.13 -0.46
C LEU A 74 -14.18 -5.96 -0.31
N LYS A 75 -14.71 -6.21 0.89
CA LYS A 75 -16.14 -6.03 1.19
C LYS A 75 -16.59 -4.59 0.95
N GLN A 76 -15.81 -3.63 1.43
CA GLN A 76 -16.09 -2.20 1.29
C GLN A 76 -16.07 -1.80 -0.20
N ARG A 77 -15.10 -2.31 -0.96
CA ARG A 77 -15.02 -2.10 -2.40
C ARG A 77 -16.25 -2.64 -3.12
N GLU A 78 -16.70 -3.86 -2.81
CA GLU A 78 -17.89 -4.45 -3.42
C GLU A 78 -19.14 -3.62 -3.13
N ILE A 79 -19.32 -3.15 -1.90
CA ILE A 79 -20.41 -2.24 -1.52
C ILE A 79 -20.35 -0.95 -2.33
N MET A 80 -19.18 -0.33 -2.42
CA MET A 80 -18.99 0.92 -3.17
C MET A 80 -19.22 0.72 -4.67
N GLU A 81 -18.76 -0.39 -5.25
CA GLU A 81 -18.99 -0.73 -6.66
C GLU A 81 -20.47 -1.00 -6.95
N GLN A 82 -21.23 -1.58 -6.00
CA GLN A 82 -22.68 -1.72 -6.13
C GLN A 82 -23.39 -0.36 -6.12
N VAL A 83 -22.97 0.56 -5.25
CA VAL A 83 -23.52 1.92 -5.17
C VAL A 83 -23.20 2.73 -6.43
N LEU A 84 -21.97 2.62 -6.94
CA LEU A 84 -21.54 3.30 -8.16
C LEU A 84 -22.11 2.66 -9.43
N GLY A 85 -22.40 1.36 -9.40
CA GLY A 85 -22.94 0.62 -10.53
C GLY A 85 -22.12 0.84 -11.81
N ARG A 86 -22.78 1.38 -12.84
CA ARG A 86 -22.20 1.53 -14.19
C ARG A 86 -21.23 2.69 -14.32
N VAL A 87 -21.25 3.66 -13.40
CA VAL A 87 -20.43 4.87 -13.51
C VAL A 87 -19.06 4.74 -12.83
N ARG A 88 -18.74 3.58 -12.25
CA ARG A 88 -17.48 3.37 -11.51
C ARG A 88 -16.22 3.72 -12.32
N ASP A 89 -16.22 3.40 -13.62
CA ASP A 89 -15.06 3.69 -14.49
C ASP A 89 -14.94 5.20 -14.74
N ASP A 90 -16.06 5.90 -14.87
CA ASP A 90 -16.11 7.37 -15.00
C ASP A 90 -15.64 8.07 -13.71
N VAL A 91 -15.89 7.47 -12.54
CA VAL A 91 -15.39 7.98 -11.25
C VAL A 91 -13.86 7.83 -11.16
N VAL A 92 -13.31 6.70 -11.63
CA VAL A 92 -11.86 6.51 -11.70
C VAL A 92 -11.23 7.52 -12.67
N ASP A 93 -11.84 7.73 -13.83
CA ASP A 93 -11.36 8.73 -14.78
C ASP A 93 -11.41 10.14 -14.20
N LEU A 94 -12.46 10.46 -13.44
CA LEU A 94 -12.59 11.73 -12.74
C LEU A 94 -11.46 11.95 -11.71
N PHE A 95 -11.08 10.92 -10.96
CA PHE A 95 -9.93 10.97 -10.05
C PHE A 95 -8.65 11.37 -10.77
N PHE A 96 -8.34 10.69 -11.87
CA PHE A 96 -7.12 10.96 -12.65
C PHE A 96 -7.18 12.31 -13.38
N ALA A 97 -8.37 12.79 -13.73
CA ALA A 97 -8.53 14.08 -14.38
C ALA A 97 -8.43 15.28 -13.41
N LYS A 98 -8.84 15.12 -12.14
CA LYS A 98 -9.00 16.26 -11.22
C LYS A 98 -8.07 16.23 -10.01
N LEU A 99 -7.88 15.09 -9.36
CA LEU A 99 -7.08 15.02 -8.14
C LEU A 99 -5.63 14.64 -8.42
N HIS A 100 -5.42 13.63 -9.28
CA HIS A 100 -4.08 13.12 -9.59
C HIS A 100 -3.08 14.17 -10.11
N PRO A 101 -3.46 15.14 -10.97
CA PRO A 101 -2.52 16.16 -11.42
C PRO A 101 -1.96 17.03 -10.29
N CYS A 102 -2.73 17.21 -9.22
CA CYS A 102 -2.33 17.96 -8.03
C CYS A 102 -1.55 17.10 -7.04
N PHE A 103 -1.88 15.81 -6.95
CA PHE A 103 -1.29 14.85 -6.01
C PHE A 103 -0.96 13.53 -6.72
N PRO A 104 0.13 13.50 -7.50
CA PRO A 104 0.44 12.36 -8.39
C PRO A 104 1.12 11.23 -7.61
N ILE A 105 0.45 10.70 -6.58
CA ILE A 105 1.03 9.65 -5.71
C ILE A 105 0.93 8.25 -6.33
N ILE A 106 0.01 8.03 -7.27
CA ILE A 106 -0.17 6.75 -7.99
C ILE A 106 0.49 6.85 -9.37
N ASP A 107 1.12 5.78 -9.87
CA ASP A 107 1.46 5.72 -11.30
C ASP A 107 0.20 5.39 -12.13
N GLU A 108 -0.34 6.41 -12.79
CA GLU A 108 -1.54 6.31 -13.62
C GLU A 108 -1.39 5.26 -14.73
N LYS A 109 -0.22 5.16 -15.37
CA LYS A 109 -0.04 4.22 -16.48
C LYS A 109 -0.15 2.78 -16.00
N THR A 110 0.55 2.45 -14.92
CA THR A 110 0.49 1.12 -14.29
C THR A 110 -0.90 0.84 -13.74
N PHE A 111 -1.55 1.83 -13.11
CA PHE A 111 -2.91 1.69 -12.62
C PHE A 111 -3.90 1.36 -13.74
N ARG A 112 -3.88 2.11 -14.86
CA ARG A 112 -4.81 1.90 -15.98
C ARG A 112 -4.60 0.55 -16.65
N ASP A 113 -3.35 0.09 -16.78
CA ASP A 113 -3.06 -1.25 -17.33
C ASP A 113 -3.67 -2.36 -16.46
N LEU A 114 -3.49 -2.26 -15.15
CA LEU A 114 -4.10 -3.18 -14.19
C LEU A 114 -5.64 -3.05 -14.17
N TRP A 115 -6.17 -1.84 -14.29
CA TRP A 115 -7.62 -1.59 -14.30
C TRP A 115 -8.33 -2.27 -15.47
N GLN A 116 -7.65 -2.38 -16.61
CA GLN A 116 -8.19 -3.04 -17.80
C GLN A 116 -7.96 -4.56 -17.77
N LYS A 117 -6.77 -5.01 -17.37
CA LYS A 117 -6.38 -6.43 -17.46
C LYS A 117 -6.81 -7.26 -16.26
N ASP A 118 -6.62 -6.72 -15.05
CA ASP A 118 -6.84 -7.46 -13.80
C ASP A 118 -7.06 -6.51 -12.61
N ARG A 119 -8.32 -6.12 -12.41
CA ARG A 119 -8.73 -5.21 -11.33
C ARG A 119 -8.57 -5.80 -9.93
N ALA A 120 -8.41 -7.11 -9.80
CA ALA A 120 -8.28 -7.78 -8.50
C ALA A 120 -6.89 -7.59 -7.91
N ARG A 121 -5.88 -7.33 -8.74
CA ARG A 121 -4.49 -7.07 -8.32
C ARG A 121 -4.28 -5.68 -7.72
N ILE A 122 -5.22 -4.76 -7.94
CA ILE A 122 -5.17 -3.44 -7.33
C ILE A 122 -5.78 -3.56 -5.94
N SER A 123 -5.10 -3.02 -4.93
CA SER A 123 -5.59 -2.98 -3.55
C SER A 123 -7.01 -2.42 -3.50
N SER A 124 -7.92 -3.20 -2.91
CA SER A 124 -9.31 -2.80 -2.72
C SER A 124 -9.40 -1.52 -1.89
N THR A 125 -8.59 -1.41 -0.84
CA THR A 125 -8.49 -0.20 0.00
C THR A 125 -8.07 1.03 -0.79
N LEU A 126 -7.12 0.90 -1.72
CA LEU A 126 -6.71 2.01 -2.58
C LEU A 126 -7.88 2.46 -3.48
N ILE A 127 -8.61 1.51 -4.06
CA ILE A 127 -9.77 1.79 -4.91
C ILE A 127 -10.88 2.48 -4.13
N CYS A 128 -11.18 2.03 -2.91
CA CYS A 128 -12.17 2.69 -2.05
C CYS A 128 -11.81 4.18 -1.83
N ASN A 129 -10.54 4.48 -1.58
CA ASN A 129 -10.07 5.85 -1.40
C ASN A 129 -10.12 6.66 -2.70
N ILE A 130 -9.80 6.06 -3.85
CA ILE A 130 -9.95 6.71 -5.17
C ILE A 130 -11.41 7.09 -5.41
N TYR A 131 -12.34 6.16 -5.20
CA TYR A 131 -13.77 6.41 -5.36
C TYR A 131 -14.23 7.55 -4.45
N ALA A 132 -13.97 7.46 -3.14
CA ALA A 132 -14.40 8.47 -2.18
C ALA A 132 -13.82 9.86 -2.49
N ALA A 133 -12.54 9.92 -2.88
CA ALA A 133 -11.88 11.18 -3.21
C ALA A 133 -12.46 11.83 -4.49
N ALA A 134 -12.72 11.02 -5.53
CA ALA A 134 -13.27 11.49 -6.81
C ALA A 134 -14.65 12.13 -6.68
N LEU A 135 -15.46 11.69 -5.71
CA LEU A 135 -16.83 12.20 -5.51
C LEU A 135 -16.88 13.71 -5.26
N HIS A 136 -15.82 14.33 -4.69
CA HIS A 136 -15.78 15.79 -4.52
C HIS A 136 -15.86 16.55 -5.84
N PHE A 137 -15.44 15.92 -6.94
CA PHE A 137 -15.41 16.53 -8.27
C PHE A 137 -16.60 16.09 -9.14
N TRP A 138 -17.61 15.42 -8.57
CA TRP A 138 -18.73 14.85 -9.31
C TRP A 138 -19.38 15.84 -10.27
N GLN A 139 -19.63 17.06 -9.80
CA GLN A 139 -20.30 18.13 -10.55
C GLN A 139 -19.46 18.70 -11.70
N THR A 140 -18.19 18.32 -11.82
CA THR A 140 -17.30 18.78 -12.90
C THR A 140 -17.26 17.84 -14.10
N SER A 141 -17.89 16.67 -14.00
CA SER A 141 -17.95 15.68 -15.09
C SER A 141 -19.31 15.71 -15.76
N GLU A 142 -19.34 16.05 -17.05
CA GLU A 142 -20.57 16.04 -17.86
C GLU A 142 -21.26 14.66 -17.86
N ARG A 143 -20.51 13.58 -17.68
CA ARG A 143 -21.05 12.21 -17.67
C ARG A 143 -21.69 11.85 -16.32
N LEU A 144 -21.22 12.47 -15.22
CA LEU A 144 -21.66 12.15 -13.87
C LEU A 144 -22.70 13.15 -13.33
N THR A 145 -22.69 14.40 -13.79
CA THR A 145 -23.64 15.44 -13.36
C THR A 145 -25.10 15.07 -13.57
N HIS A 146 -25.40 14.24 -14.58
CA HIS A 146 -26.74 13.73 -14.86
C HIS A 146 -27.16 12.54 -13.98
N GLN A 147 -26.26 12.03 -13.14
CA GLN A 147 -26.47 10.88 -12.26
C GLN A 147 -26.54 11.34 -10.80
N ALA A 148 -27.32 10.63 -9.99
CA ALA A 148 -27.38 10.90 -8.56
C ALA A 148 -26.02 10.62 -7.90
N GLN A 149 -25.43 11.67 -7.31
CA GLN A 149 -24.18 11.53 -6.57
C GLN A 149 -24.43 10.66 -5.33
N PRO A 150 -23.62 9.60 -5.09
CA PRO A 150 -23.71 8.84 -3.86
C PRO A 150 -23.40 9.69 -2.63
N ASP A 151 -23.93 9.29 -1.47
CA ASP A 151 -23.65 9.99 -0.21
C ASP A 151 -22.15 9.99 0.09
N LEU A 152 -21.56 11.19 0.13
CA LEU A 152 -20.13 11.39 0.30
C LEU A 152 -19.65 10.83 1.65
N THR A 153 -20.44 11.01 2.71
CA THR A 153 -20.11 10.56 4.07
C THR A 153 -20.06 9.04 4.13
N PHE A 154 -21.05 8.36 3.55
CA PHE A 154 -21.12 6.91 3.45
C PHE A 154 -19.92 6.35 2.69
N MET A 155 -19.58 6.93 1.54
CA MET A 155 -18.46 6.47 0.71
C MET A 155 -17.12 6.64 1.43
N TRP A 156 -16.92 7.75 2.14
CA TRP A 156 -15.76 7.91 2.99
C TRP A 156 -15.72 6.90 4.13
N ASN A 157 -16.83 6.66 4.83
CA ASN A 157 -16.88 5.68 5.91
C ASN A 157 -16.50 4.26 5.44
N GLN A 158 -16.88 3.87 4.22
CA GLN A 158 -16.40 2.62 3.62
C GLN A 158 -14.88 2.66 3.38
N ALA A 159 -14.34 3.75 2.83
CA ALA A 159 -12.90 3.91 2.63
C ALA A 159 -12.10 3.89 3.95
N VAL A 160 -12.59 4.54 5.01
CA VAL A 160 -12.00 4.51 6.36
C VAL A 160 -11.96 3.09 6.90
N SER A 161 -13.09 2.37 6.81
CA SER A 161 -13.20 1.00 7.29
C SER A 161 -12.22 0.08 6.55
N ALA A 162 -12.12 0.23 5.22
CA ALA A 162 -11.17 -0.53 4.40
C ALA A 162 -9.71 -0.24 4.82
N LEU A 163 -9.39 1.03 5.07
CA LEU A 163 -8.04 1.43 5.47
C LEU A 163 -7.67 0.89 6.86
N HIS A 164 -8.61 0.90 7.80
CA HIS A 164 -8.38 0.36 9.14
C HIS A 164 -8.05 -1.15 9.10
N GLU A 165 -8.74 -1.92 8.26
CA GLU A 165 -8.44 -3.34 8.03
C GLU A 165 -7.07 -3.53 7.35
N ASP A 166 -6.76 -2.70 6.35
CA ASP A 166 -5.52 -2.80 5.56
C ASP A 166 -4.25 -2.56 6.40
N PHE A 167 -4.34 -1.74 7.46
CA PHE A 167 -3.23 -1.53 8.39
C PHE A 167 -2.78 -2.80 9.14
N LEU A 168 -3.61 -3.86 9.20
CA LEU A 168 -3.21 -5.14 9.81
C LEU A 168 -2.16 -5.89 8.99
N GLY A 169 -2.09 -5.63 7.68
CA GLY A 169 -1.15 -6.26 6.74
C GLY A 169 -0.44 -5.23 5.88
N ALA A 170 -0.10 -4.08 6.47
CA ALA A 170 0.26 -2.87 5.75
C ALA A 170 1.37 -3.06 4.69
N THR A 171 1.17 -2.42 3.53
CA THR A 171 2.08 -2.46 2.38
C THR A 171 2.35 -1.07 1.83
N MET A 172 3.13 -0.99 0.75
CA MET A 172 3.26 0.25 -0.01
C MET A 172 1.90 0.78 -0.50
N SER A 173 0.97 -0.11 -0.86
CA SER A 173 -0.37 0.29 -1.28
C SER A 173 -1.19 0.91 -0.14
N THR A 174 -0.98 0.44 1.10
CA THR A 174 -1.58 1.03 2.30
C THR A 174 -1.08 2.45 2.51
N THR A 175 0.21 2.70 2.23
CA THR A 175 0.79 4.06 2.29
C THR A 175 0.08 4.97 1.28
N HIS A 176 -0.06 4.56 0.02
CA HIS A 176 -0.80 5.32 -1.00
C HIS A 176 -2.25 5.59 -0.58
N ALA A 177 -2.96 4.57 -0.10
CA ALA A 177 -4.35 4.71 0.32
C ALA A 177 -4.51 5.66 1.51
N SER A 178 -3.61 5.58 2.50
CA SER A 178 -3.62 6.48 3.65
C SER A 178 -3.27 7.93 3.31
N LEU A 179 -2.37 8.16 2.35
CA LEU A 179 -2.10 9.51 1.85
C LEU A 179 -3.31 10.09 1.13
N LEU A 180 -3.98 9.31 0.26
CA LEU A 180 -5.23 9.74 -0.37
C LEU A 180 -6.32 10.04 0.66
N ASP A 181 -6.44 9.20 1.69
CA ASP A 181 -7.39 9.39 2.77
C ASP A 181 -7.17 10.71 3.52
N LEU A 182 -5.92 11.04 3.84
CA LEU A 182 -5.53 12.27 4.53
C LEU A 182 -5.74 13.53 3.67
N ILE A 183 -5.54 13.43 2.35
CA ILE A 183 -5.74 14.56 1.41
C ILE A 183 -7.22 14.77 1.11
N GLY A 184 -7.99 13.69 0.97
CA GLY A 184 -9.36 13.73 0.48
C GLY A 184 -10.42 14.03 1.54
N ARG A 185 -10.12 13.90 2.85
CA ARG A 185 -11.12 14.09 3.90
C ARG A 185 -11.13 15.51 4.50
N PRO A 186 -12.31 16.12 4.67
CA PRO A 186 -12.46 17.25 5.60
C PRO A 186 -12.13 16.81 7.04
N VAL A 187 -11.69 17.75 7.88
CA VAL A 187 -11.20 17.53 9.26
C VAL A 187 -12.34 17.20 10.24
N LEU A 188 -13.22 16.25 9.88
CA LEU A 188 -14.42 15.89 10.65
C LEU A 188 -14.08 15.04 11.89
N SER A 189 -12.94 14.35 11.87
CA SER A 189 -12.43 13.61 13.03
C SER A 189 -10.93 13.86 13.19
N ILE A 190 -10.59 14.89 13.98
CA ILE A 190 -9.19 15.26 14.26
C ILE A 190 -8.42 14.05 14.82
N ALA A 191 -9.00 13.35 15.79
CA ALA A 191 -8.37 12.18 16.41
C ALA A 191 -8.12 11.05 15.39
N GLY A 192 -9.11 10.76 14.53
CA GLY A 192 -8.95 9.76 13.47
C GLY A 192 -7.84 10.12 12.50
N ASN A 193 -7.78 11.38 12.07
CA ASN A 193 -6.77 11.88 11.15
C ASN A 193 -5.36 11.83 11.75
N VAL A 194 -5.21 12.22 13.02
CA VAL A 194 -3.93 12.16 13.74
C VAL A 194 -3.44 10.72 13.82
N VAL A 195 -4.29 9.77 14.22
CA VAL A 195 -3.92 8.36 14.30
C VAL A 195 -3.55 7.80 12.92
N THR A 196 -4.30 8.13 11.87
CA THR A 196 -3.96 7.71 10.51
C THR A 196 -2.62 8.30 10.07
N LEU A 197 -2.38 9.58 10.30
CA LEU A 197 -1.11 10.24 9.98
C LEU A 197 0.07 9.58 10.69
N GLU A 198 -0.04 9.34 12.00
CA GLU A 198 1.02 8.67 12.78
C GLU A 198 1.31 7.26 12.26
N ARG A 199 0.26 6.49 11.92
CA ARG A 199 0.41 5.16 11.32
C ARG A 199 1.08 5.24 9.94
N THR A 200 0.70 6.21 9.11
CA THR A 200 1.29 6.42 7.78
C THR A 200 2.77 6.78 7.87
N VAL A 201 3.14 7.72 8.75
CA VAL A 201 4.54 8.12 8.96
C VAL A 201 5.35 6.94 9.48
N SER A 202 4.84 6.23 10.50
CA SER A 202 5.50 5.04 11.04
C SER A 202 5.71 3.95 9.99
N LEU A 203 4.69 3.70 9.16
CA LEU A 203 4.75 2.76 8.05
C LEU A 203 5.80 3.17 7.02
N ALA A 204 5.78 4.44 6.57
CA ALA A 204 6.75 4.99 5.63
C ALA A 204 8.20 4.82 6.14
N HIS A 205 8.43 5.06 7.43
CA HIS A 205 9.71 4.81 8.07
C HIS A 205 10.11 3.33 8.02
N SER A 206 9.21 2.42 8.40
CA SER A 206 9.47 0.98 8.38
C SER A 206 9.73 0.39 6.99
N LEU A 207 9.10 0.96 5.95
CA LEU A 207 9.31 0.59 4.54
C LEU A 207 10.60 1.18 3.97
N GLY A 208 11.21 2.13 4.67
CA GLY A 208 12.45 2.80 4.29
C GLY A 208 12.28 3.97 3.32
N LEU A 209 11.09 4.58 3.24
CA LEU A 209 10.85 5.73 2.34
C LEU A 209 11.70 6.95 2.70
N HIS A 210 12.08 7.08 3.97
CA HIS A 210 13.00 8.12 4.46
C HIS A 210 14.47 7.96 3.99
N ARG A 211 14.80 6.92 3.20
CA ARG A 211 16.17 6.66 2.73
C ARG A 211 16.25 6.80 1.22
N ASP A 212 17.39 7.29 0.74
CA ASP A 212 17.68 7.39 -0.69
C ASP A 212 17.76 5.99 -1.34
N PRO A 213 16.87 5.66 -2.30
CA PRO A 213 16.85 4.37 -2.97
C PRO A 213 17.82 4.28 -4.16
N MET A 214 18.56 5.33 -4.52
CA MET A 214 19.37 5.37 -5.75
C MET A 214 20.44 4.27 -5.78
N GLY A 215 21.06 3.96 -4.63
CA GLY A 215 22.05 2.88 -4.48
C GLY A 215 21.49 1.46 -4.39
N TRP A 216 20.16 1.28 -4.45
CA TRP A 216 19.53 -0.02 -4.20
C TRP A 216 19.50 -0.90 -5.44
N HIS A 217 19.60 -2.22 -5.26
CA HIS A 217 19.45 -3.21 -6.33
C HIS A 217 17.97 -3.52 -6.63
N THR A 218 17.17 -2.48 -6.90
CA THR A 218 15.74 -2.56 -7.24
C THR A 218 15.47 -1.99 -8.63
N THR A 219 14.25 -2.21 -9.13
CA THR A 219 13.85 -1.66 -10.43
C THR A 219 13.78 -0.13 -10.39
N LYS A 220 14.03 0.52 -11.54
CA LYS A 220 13.92 1.99 -11.64
C LYS A 220 12.53 2.48 -11.22
N HIS A 221 11.49 1.78 -11.63
CA HIS A 221 10.10 2.08 -11.27
C HIS A 221 9.86 2.06 -9.75
N GLU A 222 10.39 1.06 -9.04
CA GLU A 222 10.27 1.01 -7.57
C GLU A 222 10.99 2.19 -6.91
N LYS A 223 12.17 2.59 -7.40
CA LYS A 223 12.90 3.75 -6.88
C LYS A 223 12.10 5.04 -7.09
N GLU A 224 11.54 5.24 -8.28
CA GLU A 224 10.73 6.41 -8.60
C GLU A 224 9.47 6.51 -7.71
N ILE A 225 8.79 5.39 -7.44
CA ILE A 225 7.65 5.36 -6.50
C ILE A 225 8.10 5.76 -5.10
N ARG A 226 9.22 5.24 -4.61
CA ARG A 226 9.71 5.53 -3.26
C ARG A 226 10.17 6.97 -3.06
N VAL A 227 10.68 7.62 -4.11
CA VAL A 227 11.05 9.04 -4.07
C VAL A 227 9.82 9.96 -4.14
N ARG A 228 8.78 9.51 -4.84
CA ARG A 228 7.51 10.23 -5.00
C ARG A 228 6.69 10.26 -3.72
N LEU A 229 6.74 9.19 -2.92
CA LEU A 229 6.06 9.05 -1.62
C LEU A 229 6.90 9.64 -0.50
#